data_AF-A0A093CW85-F1
#
_entry.id   AF-A0A093CW85-F1
#
_cell.length_a   1.000
_cell.length_b   1.000
_cell.length_c   1.000
_cell.angle_alpha   90.00
_cell.angle_beta   90.00
_cell.angle_gamma   90.00
#
_symmetry.space_group_name_H-M   'P 1'
#
loop_
_entity.id
_entity.type
_entity.pdbx_description
1 polymer ?
#
loop_
_entity_poly.entity_id
_entity_poly.type
_entity_poly.pdbx_seq_one_letter_code
_entity_poly.pdbx_strand_id
1 'polypeptide(L)'
;LQWMKDMWRSDPCYASYGVDGSTCSFFIYLSEVENWCPRLPWRAKNPNEETDQKTVAEIRVNFDNLYKMMSRHEEFRWMMLRIGRMADTWIEAIKSLAEKQNLEKRKRKKILVHLGLLTKESGFKIAENAFSGGPLGELVQWSDLITSLYLLGHDIRISASLAELKEIMKKVVGNRSGCPTQGDKVVELIYIDIVGLTQFKKTLGPSWVHYQCMLRVLDSFGTEPEFNHAHYAQSKGHKTPWGKWNLNPQQFYTMFPHTPDNSFLGFVVEQHLNSSDIKHINDIKRQNQSLVYGKVDNFWKDKKAYLDIIHTYMEVHGTVHGTSTIYIPSYVKNHGILSGRDLQFLLRETKLFVGLGFPYEGPAPLEAIANGCAFLNLRFNPPKSSKNTEFFKGKPTLRELTSQHPYAEVYIGKPHVWTVDINDLSEVERAVKSILNQKIDPYLPYEFTCEGMLQRMNAFIEKQDFCHGQVMWPPLSALQVKIAEPGKSCKQVCQESQLICEPSFFQHLNKDKALLRHNIECLTMESANDILVPSFDGRRKHCVFQGDLLLFSCAGSHPTHRRICPCRDYIKGQVALCKDCL
;
A
#
# COMPACT_ATOMS: atom_id res chain seq x y z
N LEU A 1 -16.71 -13.37 -26.00
CA LEU A 1 -17.24 -14.08 -27.19
C LEU A 1 -18.48 -13.41 -27.78
N GLN A 2 -19.59 -13.27 -27.05
CA GLN A 2 -20.80 -12.63 -27.61
C GLN A 2 -20.52 -11.23 -28.14
N TRP A 3 -19.83 -10.39 -27.37
CA TRP A 3 -19.40 -9.06 -27.81
C TRP A 3 -18.61 -9.09 -29.13
N MET A 4 -17.67 -10.03 -29.31
CA MET A 4 -16.90 -10.15 -30.57
C MET A 4 -17.80 -10.48 -31.76
N LYS A 5 -18.85 -11.30 -31.59
CA LYS A 5 -19.80 -11.59 -32.67
C LYS A 5 -20.46 -10.33 -33.21
N ASP A 6 -20.76 -9.40 -32.31
CA ASP A 6 -21.52 -8.19 -32.63
C ASP A 6 -20.59 -7.04 -33.05
N MET A 7 -19.37 -6.98 -32.52
CA MET A 7 -18.52 -5.79 -32.57
C MET A 7 -17.14 -5.98 -33.23
N TRP A 8 -16.72 -7.17 -33.68
CA TRP A 8 -15.36 -7.37 -34.19
C TRP A 8 -14.99 -6.52 -35.43
N ARG A 9 -15.95 -5.92 -36.12
CA ARG A 9 -15.70 -5.00 -37.24
C ARG A 9 -15.59 -3.53 -36.81
N SER A 10 -15.78 -3.21 -35.53
CA SER A 10 -15.76 -1.83 -35.04
C SER A 10 -14.36 -1.22 -35.04
N ASP A 11 -13.31 -2.04 -35.02
CA ASP A 11 -11.92 -1.62 -35.16
C ASP A 11 -11.19 -2.52 -36.17
N PRO A 12 -10.54 -1.98 -37.21
CA PRO A 12 -9.78 -2.76 -38.19
C PRO A 12 -8.65 -3.60 -37.56
N CYS A 13 -8.24 -3.30 -36.33
CA CYS A 13 -7.21 -4.05 -35.63
C CYS A 13 -7.60 -5.51 -35.37
N TYR A 14 -8.88 -5.84 -35.19
CA TYR A 14 -9.28 -7.23 -35.01
C TYR A 14 -8.93 -8.07 -36.24
N ALA A 15 -9.19 -7.54 -37.43
CA ALA A 15 -8.83 -8.19 -38.69
C ALA A 15 -7.31 -8.34 -38.86
N SER A 16 -6.51 -7.36 -38.41
CA SER A 16 -5.04 -7.47 -38.48
C SER A 16 -4.45 -8.53 -37.53
N TYR A 17 -5.20 -8.93 -36.49
CA TYR A 17 -4.91 -10.08 -35.64
C TYR A 17 -5.47 -11.41 -36.17
N GLY A 18 -6.03 -11.43 -37.38
CA GLY A 18 -6.57 -12.63 -38.02
C GLY A 18 -7.99 -12.97 -37.58
N VAL A 19 -8.74 -12.04 -36.98
CA VAL A 19 -10.17 -12.22 -36.74
C VAL A 19 -10.93 -12.13 -38.07
N ASP A 20 -11.61 -13.21 -38.44
CA ASP A 20 -12.29 -13.38 -39.73
C ASP A 20 -13.82 -13.44 -39.63
N GLY A 21 -14.36 -13.30 -38.41
CA GLY A 21 -15.79 -13.39 -38.14
C GLY A 21 -16.28 -14.78 -37.69
N SER A 22 -15.42 -15.81 -37.78
CA SER A 22 -15.71 -17.13 -37.23
C SER A 22 -15.65 -17.14 -35.69
N THR A 23 -16.43 -18.02 -35.05
CA THR A 23 -16.37 -18.16 -33.58
C THR A 23 -14.99 -18.66 -33.12
N CYS A 24 -14.30 -19.43 -33.97
CA CYS A 24 -12.95 -19.91 -33.70
C CYS A 24 -11.93 -18.77 -33.70
N SER A 25 -11.97 -17.85 -34.66
CA SER A 25 -11.05 -16.70 -34.68
C SER A 25 -11.30 -15.75 -33.52
N PHE A 26 -12.56 -15.56 -33.10
CA PHE A 26 -12.87 -14.83 -31.87
C PHE A 26 -12.28 -15.49 -30.64
N PHE A 27 -12.39 -16.81 -30.53
CA PHE A 27 -11.83 -17.55 -29.39
C PHE A 27 -10.31 -17.42 -29.37
N ILE A 28 -9.64 -17.63 -30.51
CA ILE A 28 -8.19 -17.49 -30.65
C ILE A 28 -7.73 -16.07 -30.30
N TYR A 29 -8.43 -15.05 -30.76
CA TYR A 29 -8.11 -13.66 -30.40
C TYR A 29 -8.25 -13.43 -28.90
N LEU A 30 -9.39 -13.84 -28.32
CA LEU A 30 -9.66 -13.67 -26.91
C LEU A 30 -8.76 -14.55 -26.02
N SER A 31 -8.20 -15.65 -26.51
CA SER A 31 -7.31 -16.52 -25.74
C SER A 31 -5.83 -16.16 -25.89
N GLU A 32 -5.39 -15.91 -27.12
CA GLU A 32 -3.97 -15.73 -27.45
C GLU A 32 -3.53 -14.26 -27.42
N VAL A 33 -4.44 -13.32 -27.71
CA VAL A 33 -4.13 -11.87 -27.78
C VAL A 33 -4.57 -11.15 -26.51
N GLU A 34 -5.85 -11.23 -26.15
CA GLU A 34 -6.39 -10.51 -24.98
C GLU A 34 -6.46 -11.34 -23.69
N ASN A 35 -6.31 -12.67 -23.81
CA ASN A 35 -6.30 -13.61 -22.68
C ASN A 35 -7.55 -13.56 -21.75
N TRP A 36 -8.70 -13.22 -22.31
CA TRP A 36 -10.04 -13.38 -21.71
C TRP A 36 -10.56 -14.81 -21.74
N CYS A 37 -9.99 -15.67 -22.60
CA CYS A 37 -10.36 -17.08 -22.73
C CYS A 37 -9.15 -17.98 -22.43
N PRO A 38 -9.36 -19.22 -21.94
CA PRO A 38 -8.27 -20.18 -21.76
C PRO A 38 -7.53 -20.43 -23.08
N ARG A 39 -6.20 -20.51 -23.02
CA ARG A 39 -5.39 -20.87 -24.20
C ARG A 39 -5.72 -22.28 -24.67
N LEU A 40 -5.69 -22.46 -25.99
CA LEU A 40 -5.94 -23.77 -26.58
C LEU A 40 -4.77 -24.72 -26.26
N PRO A 41 -5.02 -25.97 -25.83
CA PRO A 41 -3.97 -26.89 -25.39
C PRO A 41 -2.87 -27.14 -26.43
N TRP A 42 -3.22 -27.18 -27.72
CA TRP A 42 -2.29 -27.35 -28.85
C TRP A 42 -1.55 -26.07 -29.27
N ARG A 43 -1.80 -24.93 -28.60
CA ARG A 43 -1.03 -23.68 -28.73
C ARG A 43 -0.37 -23.25 -27.42
N ALA A 44 -0.53 -24.03 -26.34
CA ALA A 44 0.26 -23.84 -25.14
C ALA A 44 1.74 -24.00 -25.52
N LYS A 45 2.55 -22.96 -25.28
CA LYS A 45 3.99 -23.02 -25.55
C LYS A 45 4.60 -24.25 -24.86
N ASN A 46 5.53 -24.90 -25.55
CA ASN A 46 6.36 -25.94 -24.96
C ASN A 46 7.01 -25.38 -23.68
N PRO A 47 6.93 -26.07 -22.52
CA PRO A 47 7.59 -25.64 -21.29
C PRO A 47 9.12 -25.55 -21.41
N ASN A 48 9.67 -26.16 -22.47
CA ASN A 48 11.10 -26.29 -22.76
C ASN A 48 11.64 -25.26 -23.78
N GLU A 49 10.91 -24.19 -24.11
CA GLU A 49 11.61 -23.04 -24.73
C GLU A 49 12.56 -22.46 -23.66
N GLU A 50 13.84 -22.80 -23.78
CA GLU A 50 14.92 -22.29 -22.94
C GLU A 50 14.73 -20.78 -22.76
N THR A 51 14.47 -20.37 -21.52
CA THR A 51 14.53 -18.96 -21.15
C THR A 51 15.91 -18.47 -21.52
N ASP A 52 16.00 -17.67 -22.58
CA ASP A 52 17.23 -16.99 -23.00
C ASP A 52 17.87 -16.38 -21.74
N GLN A 53 19.11 -16.78 -21.41
CA GLN A 53 19.81 -16.37 -20.18
C GLN A 53 19.81 -14.84 -20.03
N LYS A 54 19.73 -14.10 -21.14
CA LYS A 54 19.59 -12.64 -21.16
C LYS A 54 18.30 -12.09 -20.57
N THR A 55 17.30 -12.93 -20.26
CA THR A 55 15.97 -12.51 -19.78
C THR A 55 15.71 -12.81 -18.31
N VAL A 56 16.66 -13.46 -17.61
CA VAL A 56 16.54 -13.81 -16.19
C VAL A 56 16.96 -12.61 -15.31
N ALA A 57 16.26 -12.42 -14.19
CA ALA A 57 16.57 -11.40 -13.20
C ALA A 57 17.58 -11.93 -12.18
N GLU A 58 18.79 -11.38 -12.19
CA GLU A 58 19.82 -11.66 -11.18
C GLU A 58 19.78 -10.63 -10.07
N ILE A 59 19.91 -11.07 -8.82
CA ILE A 59 19.96 -10.15 -7.68
C ILE A 59 21.17 -9.21 -7.79
N ARG A 60 21.02 -7.98 -7.33
CA ARG A 60 22.11 -6.99 -7.29
C ARG A 60 22.59 -6.79 -5.86
N VAL A 61 23.90 -6.64 -5.68
CA VAL A 61 24.56 -6.45 -4.38
C VAL A 61 25.51 -5.23 -4.36
N ASN A 62 25.37 -4.34 -5.33
CA ASN A 62 26.14 -3.11 -5.48
C ASN A 62 25.18 -2.01 -5.97
N PHE A 63 25.31 -0.78 -5.49
CA PHE A 63 24.41 0.34 -5.79
C PHE A 63 24.94 1.38 -6.80
N ASP A 64 26.15 1.23 -7.34
CA ASP A 64 26.80 2.23 -8.20
C ASP A 64 25.94 2.61 -9.41
N ASN A 65 25.34 1.61 -10.06
CA ASN A 65 24.44 1.85 -11.20
C ASN A 65 23.14 2.55 -10.78
N LEU A 66 22.63 2.27 -9.57
CA LEU A 66 21.44 2.94 -9.05
C LEU A 66 21.76 4.42 -8.74
N TYR A 67 22.87 4.69 -8.06
CA TYR A 67 23.32 6.06 -7.77
C TYR A 67 23.56 6.85 -9.05
N LYS A 68 24.20 6.25 -10.06
CA LYS A 68 24.39 6.90 -11.37
C LYS A 68 23.08 7.24 -12.08
N MET A 69 22.03 6.45 -11.87
CA MET A 69 20.70 6.72 -12.42
C MET A 69 20.02 7.87 -11.67
N MET A 70 20.08 7.85 -10.33
CA MET A 70 19.44 8.84 -9.47
C MET A 70 20.18 10.19 -9.42
N SER A 71 21.49 10.21 -9.61
CA SER A 71 22.31 11.44 -9.58
C SER A 71 22.02 12.41 -10.72
N ARG A 72 21.15 12.04 -11.67
CA ARG A 72 20.70 12.89 -12.78
C ARG A 72 19.73 13.99 -12.36
N HIS A 73 19.08 13.81 -11.20
CA HIS A 73 18.08 14.72 -10.67
C HIS A 73 18.45 15.12 -9.25
N GLU A 74 18.47 16.42 -8.96
CA GLU A 74 18.79 16.92 -7.63
C GLU A 74 17.70 16.55 -6.61
N GLU A 75 16.47 16.40 -7.08
CA GLU A 75 15.27 16.03 -6.33
C GLU A 75 15.43 14.66 -5.64
N PHE A 76 16.30 13.78 -6.17
CA PHE A 76 16.59 12.47 -5.61
C PHE A 76 17.66 12.48 -4.52
N ARG A 77 18.30 13.62 -4.22
CA ARG A 77 19.40 13.71 -3.25
C ARG A 77 19.03 13.13 -1.88
N TRP A 78 17.83 13.44 -1.37
CA TRP A 78 17.37 12.94 -0.09
C TRP A 78 17.24 11.40 -0.09
N MET A 79 16.66 10.85 -1.17
CA MET A 79 16.48 9.41 -1.35
C MET A 79 17.83 8.69 -1.45
N MET A 80 18.77 9.23 -2.23
CA MET A 80 20.13 8.68 -2.34
C MET A 80 20.86 8.64 -0.99
N LEU A 81 20.73 9.70 -0.17
CA LEU A 81 21.31 9.72 1.18
C LEU A 81 20.71 8.65 2.08
N ARG A 82 19.39 8.41 1.98
CA ARG A 82 18.72 7.32 2.72
C ARG A 82 19.22 5.95 2.27
N ILE A 83 19.24 5.70 0.96
CA ILE A 83 19.70 4.43 0.40
C ILE A 83 21.15 4.17 0.82
N GLY A 84 22.01 5.20 0.77
CA GLY A 84 23.40 5.11 1.22
C GLY A 84 23.56 4.70 2.69
N ARG A 85 22.72 5.22 3.58
CA ARG A 85 22.77 4.84 5.01
C ARG A 85 22.29 3.42 5.29
N MET A 86 21.42 2.88 4.42
CA MET A 86 20.82 1.55 4.59
C MET A 86 21.44 0.48 3.66
N ALA A 87 22.47 0.83 2.90
CA ALA A 87 22.99 0.01 1.80
C ALA A 87 23.40 -1.40 2.28
N ASP A 88 24.15 -1.49 3.37
CA ASP A 88 24.61 -2.77 3.91
C ASP A 88 23.45 -3.65 4.36
N THR A 89 22.49 -3.08 5.11
CA THR A 89 21.29 -3.78 5.57
C THR A 89 20.43 -4.29 4.42
N TRP A 90 20.33 -3.52 3.34
CA TRP A 90 19.64 -3.95 2.11
C TRP A 90 20.36 -5.10 1.41
N ILE A 91 21.69 -5.06 1.33
CA ILE A 91 22.51 -6.10 0.71
C ILE A 91 22.44 -7.40 1.52
N GLU A 92 22.52 -7.31 2.85
CA GLU A 92 22.35 -8.46 3.75
C GLU A 92 20.96 -9.07 3.59
N ALA A 93 19.92 -8.24 3.51
CA ALA A 93 18.54 -8.70 3.36
C ALA A 93 18.29 -9.43 2.04
N ILE A 94 18.80 -8.95 0.90
CA ILE A 94 18.60 -9.64 -0.38
C ILE A 94 19.37 -10.97 -0.44
N LYS A 95 20.56 -11.04 0.17
CA LYS A 95 21.32 -12.29 0.29
C LYS A 95 20.58 -13.30 1.17
N SER A 96 20.16 -12.88 2.35
CA SER A 96 19.37 -13.70 3.28
C SER A 96 18.06 -14.19 2.64
N LEU A 97 17.36 -13.33 1.89
CA LEU A 97 16.16 -13.74 1.17
C LEU A 97 16.46 -14.79 0.09
N ALA A 98 17.55 -14.64 -0.66
CA ALA A 98 17.96 -15.60 -1.69
C ALA A 98 18.36 -16.96 -1.11
N GLU A 99 18.85 -17.00 0.13
CA GLU A 99 19.12 -18.25 0.86
C GLU A 99 17.82 -18.93 1.34
N LYS A 100 16.82 -18.14 1.75
CA LYS A 100 15.54 -18.63 2.31
C LYS A 100 14.50 -18.97 1.25
N GLN A 101 14.54 -18.32 0.08
CA GLN A 101 13.56 -18.44 -0.99
C GLN A 101 14.24 -18.59 -2.34
N ASN A 102 13.65 -19.42 -3.20
CA ASN A 102 14.15 -19.59 -4.55
C ASN A 102 13.88 -18.34 -5.39
N LEU A 103 14.92 -17.52 -5.58
CA LEU A 103 14.89 -16.33 -6.45
C LEU A 103 15.43 -16.62 -7.86
N GLU A 104 15.65 -17.88 -8.23
CA GLU A 104 16.09 -18.27 -9.57
C GLU A 104 14.94 -18.22 -10.59
N LYS A 105 15.29 -18.14 -11.89
CA LYS A 105 14.36 -18.22 -13.03
C LYS A 105 13.27 -17.13 -13.10
N ARG A 106 13.33 -16.09 -12.25
CA ARG A 106 12.47 -14.91 -12.36
C ARG A 106 12.77 -14.15 -13.63
N LYS A 107 11.74 -13.64 -14.30
CA LYS A 107 11.92 -12.86 -15.54
C LYS A 107 12.32 -11.43 -15.21
N ARG A 108 13.38 -10.93 -15.82
CA ARG A 108 13.78 -9.52 -15.74
C ARG A 108 12.77 -8.64 -16.48
N LYS A 109 11.88 -8.00 -15.71
CA LYS A 109 10.90 -7.03 -16.23
C LYS A 109 11.52 -5.67 -16.52
N LYS A 110 11.03 -5.00 -17.56
CA LYS A 110 11.24 -3.56 -17.82
C LYS A 110 10.20 -2.75 -17.05
N ILE A 111 10.64 -1.97 -16.06
CA ILE A 111 9.78 -1.29 -15.10
C ILE A 111 9.94 0.23 -15.21
N LEU A 112 8.84 0.93 -15.49
CA LEU A 112 8.77 2.39 -15.39
C LEU A 112 8.44 2.78 -13.94
N VAL A 113 9.19 3.71 -13.40
CA VAL A 113 8.93 4.33 -12.10
C VAL A 113 8.78 5.84 -12.33
N HIS A 114 7.56 6.35 -12.25
CA HIS A 114 7.27 7.76 -12.51
C HIS A 114 6.78 8.47 -11.24
N LEU A 115 7.62 9.38 -10.73
CA LEU A 115 7.38 10.11 -9.49
C LEU A 115 6.70 11.45 -9.80
N GLY A 116 5.37 11.41 -9.99
CA GLY A 116 4.55 12.59 -10.26
C GLY A 116 4.71 13.68 -9.20
N LEU A 117 4.84 13.30 -7.93
CA LEU A 117 5.06 14.22 -6.80
C LEU A 117 6.34 15.07 -6.90
N LEU A 118 7.33 14.65 -7.69
CA LEU A 118 8.60 15.36 -7.89
C LEU A 118 8.63 16.19 -9.18
N THR A 119 7.62 16.07 -10.03
CA THR A 119 7.55 16.87 -11.25
C THR A 119 7.36 18.35 -10.94
N LYS A 120 7.98 19.22 -11.75
CA LYS A 120 7.77 20.68 -11.65
C LYS A 120 6.30 21.05 -11.84
N GLU A 121 5.61 20.33 -12.71
CA GLU A 121 4.20 20.51 -13.05
C GLU A 121 3.24 20.16 -11.89
N SER A 122 3.68 19.37 -10.91
CA SER A 122 2.88 19.09 -9.72
C SER A 122 2.77 20.29 -8.77
N GLY A 123 3.79 21.16 -8.75
CA GLY A 123 3.88 22.30 -7.84
C GLY A 123 4.01 21.96 -6.36
N PHE A 124 4.21 20.68 -5.98
CA PHE A 124 4.23 20.27 -4.58
C PHE A 124 5.48 20.65 -3.79
N LYS A 125 6.61 20.91 -4.47
CA LYS A 125 7.87 21.36 -3.84
C LYS A 125 8.34 20.45 -2.69
N ILE A 126 8.08 19.14 -2.79
CA ILE A 126 8.44 18.17 -1.76
C ILE A 126 9.96 18.04 -1.64
N ALA A 127 10.68 18.01 -2.77
CA ALA A 127 12.14 17.98 -2.79
C ALA A 127 12.78 19.21 -2.11
N GLU A 128 12.23 20.41 -2.33
CA GLU A 128 12.72 21.66 -1.72
C GLU A 128 12.62 21.62 -0.18
N ASN A 129 11.56 20.99 0.34
CA ASN A 129 11.27 20.95 1.78
C ASN A 129 11.78 19.70 2.50
N ALA A 130 12.46 18.79 1.79
CA ALA A 130 12.88 17.49 2.34
C ALA A 130 13.90 17.64 3.49
N PHE A 131 14.69 18.72 3.49
CA PHE A 131 15.71 19.00 4.52
C PHE A 131 15.25 20.02 5.58
N SER A 132 14.03 20.55 5.47
CA SER A 132 13.49 21.61 6.35
C SER A 132 12.26 21.16 7.16
N GLY A 133 11.99 19.85 7.22
CA GLY A 133 10.88 19.30 8.01
C GLY A 133 9.56 19.14 7.24
N GLY A 134 9.59 19.15 5.91
CA GLY A 134 8.44 18.83 5.05
C GLY A 134 7.97 17.37 5.14
N PRO A 135 6.91 17.01 4.40
CA PRO A 135 6.42 15.63 4.35
C PRO A 135 7.44 14.72 3.67
N LEU A 136 7.85 13.65 4.38
CA LEU A 136 8.88 12.72 3.92
C LEU A 136 8.36 11.27 3.73
N GLY A 137 7.14 10.97 4.16
CA GLY A 137 6.60 9.61 4.14
C GLY A 137 6.56 9.00 2.74
N GLU A 138 6.10 9.78 1.76
CA GLU A 138 6.07 9.37 0.36
C GLU A 138 7.47 9.15 -0.21
N LEU A 139 8.45 10.00 0.14
CA LEU A 139 9.85 9.82 -0.31
C LEU A 139 10.51 8.58 0.31
N VAL A 140 10.18 8.25 1.56
CA VAL A 140 10.60 6.99 2.20
C VAL A 140 10.09 5.80 1.38
N GLN A 141 8.78 5.73 1.13
CA GLN A 141 8.17 4.64 0.37
C GLN A 141 8.73 4.53 -1.06
N TRP A 142 8.90 5.65 -1.77
CA TRP A 142 9.50 5.67 -3.10
C TRP A 142 10.95 5.19 -3.10
N SER A 143 11.74 5.58 -2.09
CA SER A 143 13.15 5.16 -1.98
C SER A 143 13.23 3.65 -1.86
N ASP A 144 12.46 3.10 -0.92
CA ASP A 144 12.53 1.69 -0.57
C ASP A 144 11.92 0.80 -1.67
N LEU A 145 10.92 1.30 -2.41
CA LEU A 145 10.38 0.67 -3.62
C LEU A 145 11.46 0.56 -4.71
N ILE A 146 12.09 1.69 -5.08
CA ILE A 146 13.13 1.73 -6.12
C ILE A 146 14.30 0.79 -5.75
N THR A 147 14.74 0.83 -4.50
CA THR A 147 15.79 -0.05 -3.97
C THR A 147 15.39 -1.51 -4.07
N SER A 148 14.16 -1.87 -3.69
CA SER A 148 13.67 -3.26 -3.77
C SER A 148 13.65 -3.76 -5.22
N LEU A 149 13.10 -2.98 -6.15
CA LEU A 149 13.09 -3.30 -7.57
C LEU A 149 14.51 -3.51 -8.12
N TYR A 150 15.45 -2.69 -7.65
CA TYR A 150 16.83 -2.70 -8.11
C TYR A 150 17.57 -3.95 -7.62
N LEU A 151 17.45 -4.27 -6.33
CA LEU A 151 18.08 -5.44 -5.74
C LEU A 151 17.52 -6.75 -6.29
N LEU A 152 16.22 -6.79 -6.63
CA LEU A 152 15.59 -7.94 -7.28
C LEU A 152 16.01 -8.14 -8.75
N GLY A 153 16.80 -7.25 -9.33
CA GLY A 153 17.41 -7.45 -10.65
C GLY A 153 16.64 -6.89 -11.84
N HIS A 154 15.58 -6.12 -11.62
CA HIS A 154 14.74 -5.59 -12.71
C HIS A 154 15.42 -4.45 -13.49
N ASP A 155 15.02 -4.20 -14.74
CA ASP A 155 15.48 -3.06 -15.52
C ASP A 155 14.56 -1.85 -15.22
N ILE A 156 15.07 -0.88 -14.47
CA ILE A 156 14.28 0.25 -13.97
C ILE A 156 14.56 1.49 -14.82
N ARG A 157 13.49 2.17 -15.24
CA ARG A 157 13.52 3.49 -15.85
C ARG A 157 12.81 4.49 -14.94
N ILE A 158 13.59 5.32 -14.27
CA ILE A 158 13.07 6.36 -13.37
C ILE A 158 12.75 7.61 -14.19
N SER A 159 11.60 8.21 -13.93
CA SER A 159 11.14 9.46 -14.53
C SER A 159 10.63 10.40 -13.45
N ALA A 160 11.10 11.65 -13.47
CA ALA A 160 10.65 12.73 -12.57
C ALA A 160 10.18 13.97 -13.36
N SER A 161 9.93 13.81 -14.67
CA SER A 161 9.46 14.89 -15.54
C SER A 161 8.56 14.35 -16.66
N LEU A 162 7.69 15.22 -17.20
CA LEU A 162 6.86 14.88 -18.36
C LEU A 162 7.68 14.58 -19.61
N ALA A 163 8.85 15.21 -19.75
CA ALA A 163 9.74 15.00 -20.90
C ALA A 163 10.29 13.57 -20.92
N GLU A 164 10.81 13.08 -19.79
CA GLU A 164 11.29 11.71 -19.66
C GLU A 164 10.16 10.70 -19.81
N LEU A 165 8.98 10.99 -19.24
CA LEU A 165 7.83 10.10 -19.39
C LEU A 165 7.45 9.93 -20.87
N LYS A 166 7.41 11.04 -21.62
CA LYS A 166 7.17 11.03 -23.08
C LYS A 166 8.26 10.28 -23.83
N GLU A 167 9.51 10.45 -23.45
CA GLU A 167 10.65 9.79 -24.09
C GLU A 167 10.60 8.27 -23.89
N ILE A 168 10.38 7.81 -22.66
CA ILE A 168 10.28 6.38 -22.34
C ILE A 168 9.10 5.75 -23.09
N MET A 169 7.97 6.45 -23.16
CA MET A 169 6.75 5.96 -23.81
C MET A 169 6.64 6.32 -25.30
N LYS A 170 7.69 6.87 -25.92
CA LYS A 170 7.65 7.48 -27.27
C LYS A 170 7.06 6.57 -28.34
N LYS A 171 7.30 5.26 -28.27
CA LYS A 171 6.79 4.27 -29.24
C LYS A 171 5.26 4.14 -29.26
N VAL A 172 4.57 4.58 -28.20
CA VAL A 172 3.12 4.40 -28.04
C VAL A 172 2.34 5.70 -27.87
N VAL A 173 3.04 6.84 -27.78
CA VAL A 173 2.43 8.16 -27.79
C VAL A 173 1.76 8.39 -29.15
N GLY A 174 0.47 8.72 -29.16
CA GLY A 174 -0.29 9.03 -30.37
C GLY A 174 -0.95 7.84 -31.07
N ASN A 175 -0.76 6.60 -30.57
CA ASN A 175 -1.51 5.46 -31.07
C ASN A 175 -3.00 5.58 -30.68
N ARG A 176 -3.91 5.31 -31.61
CA ARG A 176 -5.36 5.38 -31.43
C ARG A 176 -6.07 4.02 -31.58
N SER A 177 -5.34 2.94 -31.84
CA SER A 177 -5.93 1.61 -32.03
C SER A 177 -6.54 1.04 -30.75
N GLY A 178 -7.65 0.33 -30.83
CA GLY A 178 -8.31 -0.36 -29.72
C GLY A 178 -7.68 -1.71 -29.35
N CYS A 179 -6.90 -2.32 -30.23
CA CYS A 179 -6.18 -3.56 -29.93
C CYS A 179 -4.81 -3.31 -29.28
N PRO A 180 -4.26 -4.31 -28.54
CA PRO A 180 -2.87 -4.31 -28.10
C PRO A 180 -1.90 -4.07 -29.27
N THR A 181 -0.77 -3.40 -29.03
CA THR A 181 0.28 -3.20 -30.04
C THR A 181 1.07 -4.49 -30.29
N GLN A 182 1.28 -4.86 -31.56
CA GLN A 182 2.17 -5.96 -31.95
C GLN A 182 3.64 -5.60 -31.67
N GLY A 183 4.40 -6.49 -31.01
CA GLY A 183 5.83 -6.36 -30.75
C GLY A 183 6.22 -6.35 -29.26
N ASP A 184 7.51 -6.10 -28.98
CA ASP A 184 8.03 -6.02 -27.61
C ASP A 184 7.37 -4.89 -26.83
N LYS A 185 6.76 -5.23 -25.69
CA LYS A 185 6.20 -4.26 -24.75
C LYS A 185 7.30 -3.26 -24.33
N VAL A 186 6.97 -1.97 -24.41
CA VAL A 186 7.89 -0.87 -24.00
C VAL A 186 8.24 -1.00 -22.53
N VAL A 187 7.23 -1.31 -21.71
CA VAL A 187 7.30 -1.54 -20.27
C VAL A 187 6.37 -2.71 -19.93
N GLU A 188 6.69 -3.43 -18.85
CA GLU A 188 5.89 -4.56 -18.36
C GLU A 188 5.21 -4.27 -17.02
N LEU A 189 5.74 -3.32 -16.24
CA LEU A 189 5.15 -2.80 -15.00
C LEU A 189 5.39 -1.29 -14.89
N ILE A 190 4.45 -0.59 -14.27
CA ILE A 190 4.50 0.86 -14.08
C ILE A 190 4.15 1.19 -12.63
N TYR A 191 5.13 1.67 -11.87
CA TYR A 191 4.88 2.26 -10.54
C TYR A 191 4.73 3.77 -10.68
N ILE A 192 3.63 4.30 -10.14
CA ILE A 192 3.26 5.70 -10.32
C ILE A 192 2.45 6.20 -9.12
N ASP A 193 2.48 7.49 -8.79
CA ASP A 193 1.53 8.06 -7.82
C ASP A 193 0.27 8.61 -8.53
N ILE A 194 -0.74 9.06 -7.77
CA ILE A 194 -2.00 9.58 -8.32
C ILE A 194 -1.79 10.83 -9.22
N VAL A 195 -0.81 11.68 -8.87
CA VAL A 195 -0.49 12.87 -9.68
C VAL A 195 0.14 12.45 -11.00
N GLY A 196 1.12 11.56 -10.94
CA GLY A 196 1.77 10.93 -12.06
C GLY A 196 0.78 10.19 -12.95
N LEU A 197 -0.25 9.55 -12.37
CA LEU A 197 -1.30 8.88 -13.15
C LEU A 197 -2.12 9.86 -13.99
N THR A 198 -2.40 11.05 -13.45
CA THR A 198 -3.02 12.15 -14.21
C THR A 198 -2.14 12.61 -15.35
N GLN A 199 -0.83 12.74 -15.09
CA GLN A 199 0.16 13.10 -16.09
C GLN A 199 0.32 12.03 -17.17
N PHE A 200 0.30 10.76 -16.78
CA PHE A 200 0.36 9.59 -17.66
C PHE A 200 -0.83 9.57 -18.62
N LYS A 201 -2.06 9.65 -18.09
CA LYS A 201 -3.27 9.73 -18.90
C LYS A 201 -3.26 10.91 -19.87
N LYS A 202 -2.81 12.09 -19.42
CA LYS A 202 -2.70 13.29 -20.27
C LYS A 202 -1.64 13.13 -21.36
N THR A 203 -0.54 12.46 -21.05
CA THR A 203 0.62 12.30 -21.94
C THR A 203 0.38 11.27 -23.03
N LEU A 204 -0.21 10.12 -22.68
CA LEU A 204 -0.49 9.05 -23.63
C LEU A 204 -1.81 9.29 -24.38
N GLY A 205 -2.73 10.06 -23.82
CA GLY A 205 -4.06 10.24 -24.39
C GLY A 205 -4.88 8.95 -24.28
N PRO A 206 -5.79 8.66 -25.24
CA PRO A 206 -6.70 7.52 -25.17
C PRO A 206 -6.00 6.15 -25.02
N SER A 207 -4.79 5.98 -25.54
CA SER A 207 -4.04 4.72 -25.48
C SER A 207 -3.53 4.34 -24.09
N TRP A 208 -3.66 5.22 -23.08
CA TRP A 208 -3.25 4.93 -21.71
C TRP A 208 -3.94 3.67 -21.15
N VAL A 209 -5.17 3.38 -21.61
CA VAL A 209 -5.96 2.21 -21.18
C VAL A 209 -5.26 0.89 -21.49
N HIS A 210 -4.42 0.83 -22.52
CA HIS A 210 -3.63 -0.36 -22.88
C HIS A 210 -2.57 -0.71 -21.84
N TYR A 211 -2.22 0.26 -20.99
CA TYR A 211 -1.25 0.12 -19.93
C TYR A 211 -1.89 0.01 -18.55
N GLN A 212 -3.23 0.13 -18.45
CA GLN A 212 -3.90 0.26 -17.16
C GLN A 212 -3.66 -0.93 -16.24
N CYS A 213 -3.58 -2.15 -16.78
CA CYS A 213 -3.33 -3.37 -16.00
C CYS A 213 -1.89 -3.48 -15.44
N MET A 214 -0.95 -2.72 -16.03
CA MET A 214 0.46 -2.68 -15.61
C MET A 214 0.69 -1.68 -14.47
N LEU A 215 -0.28 -0.82 -14.19
CA LEU A 215 -0.18 0.22 -13.16
C LEU A 215 -0.16 -0.41 -11.77
N ARG A 216 0.71 0.11 -10.92
CA ARG A 216 0.76 -0.05 -9.46
C ARG A 216 0.84 1.36 -8.89
N VAL A 217 -0.26 1.82 -8.29
CA VAL A 217 -0.50 3.24 -8.00
C VAL A 217 -0.25 3.51 -6.52
N LEU A 218 0.83 4.19 -6.18
CA LEU A 218 1.15 4.56 -4.81
C LEU A 218 0.12 5.59 -4.31
N ASP A 219 -0.63 5.19 -3.30
CA ASP A 219 -1.72 5.94 -2.70
C ASP A 219 -1.74 5.66 -1.19
N SER A 220 -1.03 6.50 -0.44
CA SER A 220 -0.73 6.28 0.98
C SER A 220 -1.95 5.92 1.82
N PHE A 221 -3.09 6.61 1.62
CA PHE A 221 -4.30 6.45 2.43
C PHE A 221 -5.31 5.45 1.85
N GLY A 222 -5.08 4.98 0.61
CA GLY A 222 -5.92 4.04 -0.11
C GLY A 222 -7.15 4.66 -0.77
N THR A 223 -7.68 3.91 -1.73
CA THR A 223 -8.85 4.25 -2.55
C THR A 223 -9.85 3.10 -2.47
N GLU A 224 -11.02 3.35 -1.87
CA GLU A 224 -12.08 2.33 -1.78
C GLU A 224 -12.89 2.23 -3.08
N PRO A 225 -13.49 1.06 -3.40
CA PRO A 225 -14.18 0.82 -4.67
C PRO A 225 -15.27 1.85 -5.02
N GLU A 226 -16.00 2.33 -4.01
CA GLU A 226 -17.04 3.37 -4.15
C GLU A 226 -16.51 4.68 -4.76
N PHE A 227 -15.24 5.02 -4.53
CA PHE A 227 -14.61 6.23 -5.07
C PHE A 227 -13.81 5.95 -6.34
N ASN A 228 -13.32 4.72 -6.51
CA ASN A 228 -12.61 4.30 -7.72
C ASN A 228 -13.55 4.24 -8.93
N HIS A 229 -14.75 3.69 -8.76
CA HIS A 229 -15.72 3.56 -9.83
C HIS A 229 -16.34 4.92 -10.16
N ALA A 230 -16.01 5.50 -11.31
CA ALA A 230 -16.36 6.88 -11.67
C ALA A 230 -17.87 7.17 -11.66
N HIS A 231 -18.68 6.34 -12.34
CA HIS A 231 -20.14 6.54 -12.41
C HIS A 231 -20.82 6.31 -11.06
N TYR A 232 -20.44 5.26 -10.33
CA TYR A 232 -20.95 4.99 -8.98
C TYR A 232 -20.60 6.14 -8.01
N ALA A 233 -19.35 6.60 -8.01
CA ALA A 233 -18.91 7.74 -7.21
C ALA A 233 -19.74 9.00 -7.50
N GLN A 234 -20.01 9.26 -8.78
CA GLN A 234 -20.87 10.38 -9.19
C GLN A 234 -22.32 10.19 -8.70
N SER A 235 -22.88 8.99 -8.80
CA SER A 235 -24.23 8.67 -8.33
C SER A 235 -24.40 8.85 -6.81
N LYS A 236 -23.34 8.60 -6.04
CA LYS A 236 -23.28 8.83 -4.59
C LYS A 236 -22.93 10.29 -4.23
N GLY A 237 -22.72 11.16 -5.21
CA GLY A 237 -22.41 12.58 -4.99
C GLY A 237 -20.97 12.87 -4.57
N HIS A 238 -20.04 11.92 -4.75
CA HIS A 238 -18.64 12.09 -4.37
C HIS A 238 -17.91 13.08 -5.29
N LYS A 239 -17.46 14.20 -4.70
CA LYS A 239 -16.75 15.29 -5.39
C LYS A 239 -15.23 15.19 -5.34
N THR A 240 -14.68 14.08 -4.83
CA THR A 240 -13.23 13.88 -4.74
C THR A 240 -12.54 14.01 -6.11
N PRO A 241 -11.39 14.70 -6.20
CA PRO A 241 -10.56 14.73 -7.40
C PRO A 241 -9.56 13.55 -7.47
N TRP A 242 -9.47 12.72 -6.43
CA TRP A 242 -8.39 11.73 -6.28
C TRP A 242 -8.76 10.33 -6.81
N GLY A 243 -10.05 9.98 -6.82
CA GLY A 243 -10.57 8.68 -7.30
C GLY A 243 -10.95 8.69 -8.79
N LYS A 244 -11.95 7.88 -9.16
CA LYS A 244 -12.56 7.82 -10.50
C LYS A 244 -11.64 7.30 -11.60
N TRP A 245 -10.72 6.38 -11.24
CA TRP A 245 -9.76 5.79 -12.17
C TRP A 245 -10.25 4.50 -12.84
N ASN A 246 -11.28 3.86 -12.29
CA ASN A 246 -11.82 2.58 -12.76
C ASN A 246 -10.75 1.47 -12.88
N LEU A 247 -9.74 1.49 -12.02
CA LEU A 247 -8.72 0.44 -11.95
C LEU A 247 -9.23 -0.74 -11.13
N ASN A 248 -8.59 -1.91 -11.23
CA ASN A 248 -8.78 -2.92 -10.18
C ASN A 248 -8.28 -2.30 -8.85
N PRO A 249 -9.09 -2.22 -7.78
CA PRO A 249 -8.69 -1.57 -6.53
C PRO A 249 -7.41 -2.14 -5.89
N GLN A 250 -7.05 -3.40 -6.17
CA GLN A 250 -5.80 -3.99 -5.69
C GLN A 250 -4.56 -3.37 -6.35
N GLN A 251 -4.72 -2.58 -7.42
CA GLN A 251 -3.63 -1.83 -8.05
C GLN A 251 -3.20 -0.60 -7.24
N PHE A 252 -4.00 -0.12 -6.28
CA PHE A 252 -3.59 0.95 -5.37
C PHE A 252 -2.70 0.37 -4.26
N TYR A 253 -1.61 1.05 -3.95
CA TYR A 253 -0.52 0.59 -3.11
C TYR A 253 -0.38 1.52 -1.90
N THR A 254 -0.75 1.02 -0.72
CA THR A 254 -0.91 1.84 0.49
C THR A 254 0.35 1.88 1.38
N MET A 255 0.41 2.90 2.26
CA MET A 255 1.50 3.06 3.22
C MET A 255 1.44 2.05 4.37
N PHE A 256 0.22 1.67 4.79
CA PHE A 256 -0.04 0.67 5.82
C PHE A 256 -1.16 -0.28 5.35
N PRO A 257 -1.28 -1.49 5.93
CA PRO A 257 -2.30 -2.47 5.54
C PRO A 257 -3.68 -2.15 6.13
N HIS A 258 -4.19 -0.94 5.89
CA HIS A 258 -5.44 -0.43 6.45
C HIS A 258 -6.64 -0.54 5.49
N THR A 259 -6.41 -0.83 4.22
CA THR A 259 -7.47 -0.92 3.19
C THR A 259 -7.30 -2.23 2.41
N PRO A 260 -7.98 -3.33 2.78
CA PRO A 260 -7.81 -4.63 2.13
C PRO A 260 -8.32 -4.70 0.69
N ASP A 261 -9.12 -3.71 0.25
CA ASP A 261 -9.43 -3.51 -1.16
C ASP A 261 -8.20 -3.16 -2.01
N ASN A 262 -7.14 -2.65 -1.35
CA ASN A 262 -5.89 -2.23 -1.96
C ASN A 262 -4.73 -3.18 -1.57
N SER A 263 -3.60 -3.05 -2.26
CA SER A 263 -2.37 -3.78 -1.90
C SER A 263 -1.56 -2.99 -0.88
N PHE A 264 -1.03 -3.67 0.13
CA PHE A 264 -0.11 -3.05 1.10
C PHE A 264 1.31 -3.01 0.53
N LEU A 265 1.82 -1.83 0.21
CA LEU A 265 3.22 -1.64 -0.22
C LEU A 265 4.15 -1.49 0.98
N GLY A 266 3.82 -0.57 1.89
CA GLY A 266 4.67 -0.26 3.04
C GLY A 266 5.95 0.47 2.68
N PHE A 267 6.93 0.33 3.56
CA PHE A 267 8.27 0.91 3.49
C PHE A 267 9.17 0.16 4.47
N VAL A 268 10.44 0.53 4.57
CA VAL A 268 11.36 0.00 5.57
C VAL A 268 11.55 1.01 6.70
N VAL A 269 11.43 0.56 7.94
CA VAL A 269 11.79 1.37 9.10
C VAL A 269 13.31 1.37 9.23
N GLU A 270 13.93 2.53 9.09
CA GLU A 270 15.38 2.69 9.19
C GLU A 270 15.82 2.42 10.64
N GLN A 271 16.78 1.49 10.81
CA GLN A 271 17.46 1.23 12.08
C GLN A 271 18.94 1.54 11.88
N HIS A 272 19.50 2.49 12.63
CA HIS A 272 20.96 2.78 12.57
C HIS A 272 21.81 1.79 13.38
N LEU A 273 21.40 0.52 13.42
CA LEU A 273 22.07 -0.50 14.22
C LEU A 273 23.17 -1.15 13.38
N ASN A 274 24.42 -0.66 13.52
CA ASN A 274 25.56 -1.46 13.09
C ASN A 274 25.77 -2.64 14.06
N SER A 275 26.49 -3.67 13.64
CA SER A 275 26.68 -4.90 14.43
C SER A 275 27.36 -4.63 15.79
N SER A 276 28.10 -3.52 15.91
CA SER A 276 28.69 -3.03 17.16
C SER A 276 27.67 -2.36 18.09
N ASP A 277 26.74 -1.56 17.56
CA ASP A 277 25.70 -0.85 18.32
C ASP A 277 24.67 -1.83 18.87
N ILE A 278 24.40 -2.95 18.19
CA ILE A 278 23.54 -4.03 18.70
C ILE A 278 24.20 -4.69 19.92
N LYS A 279 25.52 -4.90 19.89
CA LYS A 279 26.26 -5.46 21.03
C LYS A 279 26.25 -4.52 22.23
N HIS A 280 26.29 -3.21 21.99
CA HIS A 280 26.22 -2.17 23.02
C HIS A 280 24.81 -1.66 23.33
N ILE A 281 23.76 -2.20 22.69
CA ILE A 281 22.38 -1.72 22.89
C ILE A 281 21.90 -1.95 24.32
N ASN A 282 22.43 -3.00 24.96
CA ASN A 282 22.21 -3.31 26.37
C ASN A 282 23.00 -2.39 27.31
N ASP A 283 24.05 -1.73 26.81
CA ASP A 283 24.89 -0.79 27.57
C ASP A 283 24.29 0.63 27.57
N ILE A 284 23.47 0.98 26.55
CA ILE A 284 22.75 2.26 26.50
C ILE A 284 21.62 2.23 27.54
N LYS A 285 21.89 2.82 28.70
CA LYS A 285 20.88 3.00 29.74
C LYS A 285 19.83 4.00 29.28
N ARG A 286 18.62 3.53 28.96
CA ARG A 286 17.46 4.40 28.69
C ARG A 286 17.23 5.34 29.86
N GLN A 287 17.08 6.62 29.54
CA GLN A 287 16.76 7.65 30.52
C GLN A 287 15.25 7.68 30.75
N ASN A 288 14.82 8.25 31.88
CA ASN A 288 13.41 8.55 32.12
C ASN A 288 12.98 9.81 31.34
N GLN A 289 13.21 9.80 30.03
CA GLN A 289 12.83 10.86 29.11
C GLN A 289 11.76 10.39 28.12
N SER A 290 10.93 11.35 27.72
CA SER A 290 9.90 11.21 26.70
C SER A 290 10.21 12.13 25.53
N LEU A 291 9.89 11.70 24.30
CA LEU A 291 10.05 12.50 23.09
C LEU A 291 8.68 12.66 22.41
N VAL A 292 8.30 13.90 22.15
CA VAL A 292 6.99 14.21 21.55
C VAL A 292 7.03 14.12 20.03
N TYR A 293 6.02 13.44 19.49
CA TYR A 293 5.78 13.31 18.07
C TYR A 293 5.01 14.52 17.51
N GLY A 294 5.75 15.55 17.11
CA GLY A 294 5.17 16.69 16.41
C GLY A 294 6.19 17.76 16.07
N LYS A 295 6.57 17.88 14.80
CA LYS A 295 7.64 18.79 14.34
C LYS A 295 7.18 20.24 14.08
N VAL A 296 5.88 20.52 14.24
CA VAL A 296 5.27 21.83 13.97
C VAL A 296 4.58 22.31 15.23
N ASP A 297 4.83 23.56 15.65
CA ASP A 297 4.29 24.18 16.88
C ASP A 297 2.77 24.02 17.00
N ASN A 298 2.04 24.19 15.89
CA ASN A 298 0.58 24.07 15.89
C ASN A 298 0.05 22.66 16.28
N PHE A 299 0.87 21.60 16.18
CA PHE A 299 0.45 20.26 16.63
C PHE A 299 0.36 20.16 18.17
N TRP A 300 1.04 21.06 18.87
CA TRP A 300 1.09 21.14 20.34
C TRP A 300 -0.08 21.94 20.93
N LYS A 301 -0.85 22.63 20.08
CA LYS A 301 -2.00 23.41 20.49
C LYS A 301 -2.99 22.56 21.29
N ASP A 302 -3.41 23.07 22.44
CA ASP A 302 -4.36 22.42 23.37
C ASP A 302 -3.89 21.04 23.84
N LYS A 303 -2.57 20.86 24.08
CA LYS A 303 -1.97 19.61 24.60
C LYS A 303 -1.31 19.74 25.97
N LYS A 304 -1.35 20.94 26.58
CA LYS A 304 -0.64 21.23 27.83
C LYS A 304 -1.01 20.29 28.98
N ALA A 305 -2.29 20.12 29.30
CA ALA A 305 -2.72 19.26 30.41
C ALA A 305 -2.23 17.80 30.26
N TYR A 306 -2.28 17.27 29.04
CA TYR A 306 -1.76 15.94 28.71
C TYR A 306 -0.24 15.85 28.91
N LEU A 307 0.51 16.85 28.44
CA LEU A 307 1.96 16.90 28.59
C LEU A 307 2.40 17.14 30.04
N ASP A 308 1.60 17.85 30.84
CA ASP A 308 1.88 18.10 32.27
C ASP A 308 1.83 16.78 33.08
N ILE A 309 0.88 15.88 32.76
CA ILE A 309 0.83 14.54 33.36
C ILE A 309 2.11 13.75 33.04
N ILE A 310 2.56 13.78 31.79
CA ILE A 310 3.80 13.10 31.38
C ILE A 310 5.01 13.73 32.09
N HIS A 311 5.05 15.06 32.15
CA HIS A 311 6.14 15.82 32.76
C HIS A 311 6.33 15.53 34.25
N THR A 312 5.24 15.15 34.95
CA THR A 312 5.28 14.74 36.37
C THR A 312 6.21 13.54 36.59
N TYR A 313 6.42 12.70 35.58
CA TYR A 313 7.19 11.46 35.71
C TYR A 313 8.42 11.36 34.81
N MET A 314 8.49 12.18 33.76
CA MET A 314 9.53 12.09 32.73
C MET A 314 9.93 13.48 32.23
N GLU A 315 11.18 13.62 31.80
CA GLU A 315 11.56 14.80 31.01
C GLU A 315 10.84 14.78 29.67
N VAL A 316 10.44 15.96 29.15
CA VAL A 316 9.71 16.08 27.88
C VAL A 316 10.59 16.75 26.84
N HIS A 317 10.88 16.03 25.75
CA HIS A 317 11.73 16.46 24.66
C HIS A 317 10.91 16.72 23.40
N GLY A 318 11.37 17.62 22.54
CA GLY A 318 10.73 17.95 21.26
C GLY A 318 11.74 18.12 20.13
N THR A 319 11.28 17.99 18.89
CA THR A 319 12.07 18.24 17.66
C THR A 319 11.31 19.19 16.72
N VAL A 320 10.96 20.36 17.25
CA VAL A 320 10.06 21.32 16.57
C VAL A 320 10.86 22.29 15.71
N HIS A 321 10.36 22.55 14.49
CA HIS A 321 10.91 23.53 13.57
C HIS A 321 10.50 24.96 13.95
N GLY A 322 11.44 25.91 13.83
CA GLY A 322 11.18 27.35 13.90
C GLY A 322 11.42 28.01 15.26
N THR A 323 11.35 29.35 15.26
CA THR A 323 11.54 30.21 16.45
C THR A 323 10.25 30.48 17.22
N SER A 324 9.09 30.35 16.57
CA SER A 324 7.78 30.50 17.22
C SER A 324 7.41 29.22 17.96
N THR A 325 7.42 29.30 19.29
CA THR A 325 7.19 28.18 20.22
C THR A 325 6.03 28.51 21.17
N ILE A 326 4.92 29.00 20.60
CA ILE A 326 3.80 29.57 21.38
C ILE A 326 3.06 28.49 22.16
N TYR A 327 2.88 27.31 21.57
CA TYR A 327 2.11 26.22 22.17
C TYR A 327 2.97 25.20 22.92
N ILE A 328 4.29 25.34 22.86
CA ILE A 328 5.24 24.45 23.52
C ILE A 328 5.42 24.89 24.97
N PRO A 329 5.15 24.03 25.97
CA PRO A 329 5.43 24.36 27.37
C PRO A 329 6.91 24.64 27.63
N SER A 330 7.21 25.57 28.54
CA SER A 330 8.58 26.02 28.82
C SER A 330 9.53 24.94 29.35
N TYR A 331 9.00 23.86 29.93
CA TYR A 331 9.78 22.72 30.42
C TYR A 331 10.24 21.77 29.29
N VAL A 332 9.76 21.96 28.05
CA VAL A 332 10.12 21.09 26.93
C VAL A 332 11.54 21.39 26.45
N LYS A 333 12.39 20.37 26.47
CA LYS A 333 13.75 20.43 25.90
C LYS A 333 13.66 20.25 24.38
N ASN A 334 13.61 21.35 23.64
CA ASN A 334 13.54 21.32 22.17
C ASN A 334 14.92 21.17 21.54
N HIS A 335 15.10 20.15 20.69
CA HIS A 335 16.35 19.84 19.98
C HIS A 335 16.38 20.43 18.55
N GLY A 336 15.30 21.09 18.12
CA GLY A 336 15.14 21.53 16.74
C GLY A 336 14.99 20.36 15.76
N ILE A 337 15.20 20.63 14.47
CA ILE A 337 15.18 19.58 13.44
C ILE A 337 16.50 18.83 13.46
N LEU A 338 16.44 17.55 13.84
CA LEU A 338 17.57 16.64 13.89
C LEU A 338 17.79 15.93 12.55
N SER A 339 19.04 15.54 12.28
CA SER A 339 19.36 14.57 11.24
C SER A 339 18.76 13.20 11.57
N GLY A 340 18.60 12.32 10.58
CA GLY A 340 18.11 10.95 10.83
C GLY A 340 18.95 10.19 11.86
N ARG A 341 20.28 10.37 11.81
CA ARG A 341 21.22 9.74 12.75
C ARG A 341 21.01 10.26 14.18
N ASP A 342 20.93 11.57 14.36
CA ASP A 342 20.80 12.18 15.70
C ASP A 342 19.43 11.91 16.32
N LEU A 343 18.37 11.88 15.48
CA LEU A 343 17.03 11.48 15.93
C LEU A 343 17.05 10.05 16.48
N GLN A 344 17.79 9.15 15.85
CA GLN A 344 17.85 7.75 16.27
C GLN A 344 18.66 7.56 17.55
N PHE A 345 19.74 8.33 17.75
CA PHE A 345 20.40 8.38 19.07
C PHE A 345 19.44 8.87 20.16
N LEU A 346 18.69 9.93 19.90
CA LEU A 346 17.70 10.44 20.86
C LEU A 346 16.61 9.39 21.15
N LEU A 347 16.12 8.66 20.14
CA LEU A 347 15.15 7.58 20.33
C LEU A 347 15.70 6.42 21.15
N ARG A 348 16.99 6.08 21.03
CA ARG A 348 17.61 5.01 21.84
C ARG A 348 17.63 5.33 23.33
N GLU A 349 17.88 6.59 23.67
CA GLU A 349 17.88 7.06 25.05
C GLU A 349 16.45 7.27 25.58
N THR A 350 15.48 7.45 24.69
CA THR A 350 14.07 7.72 25.02
C THR A 350 13.34 6.46 25.46
N LYS A 351 12.48 6.60 26.47
CA LYS A 351 11.63 5.50 26.96
C LYS A 351 10.20 5.59 26.43
N LEU A 352 9.69 6.81 26.26
CA LEU A 352 8.32 7.07 25.82
C LEU A 352 8.28 8.01 24.61
N PHE A 353 7.71 7.56 23.50
CA PHE A 353 7.39 8.39 22.34
C PHE A 353 5.92 8.81 22.41
N VAL A 354 5.67 10.11 22.39
CA VAL A 354 4.37 10.69 22.79
C VAL A 354 3.61 11.20 21.58
N GLY A 355 2.51 10.54 21.21
CA GLY A 355 1.59 11.01 20.17
C GLY A 355 0.77 12.22 20.62
N LEU A 356 0.53 13.15 19.69
CA LEU A 356 -0.31 14.35 19.88
C LEU A 356 -1.66 14.29 19.15
N GLY A 357 -1.93 13.20 18.42
CA GLY A 357 -3.13 13.03 17.60
C GLY A 357 -2.96 13.47 16.15
N PHE A 358 -1.84 14.11 15.80
CA PHE A 358 -1.44 14.43 14.43
C PHE A 358 0.10 14.50 14.35
N PRO A 359 0.75 14.08 13.25
CA PRO A 359 0.17 13.53 12.01
C PRO A 359 -0.35 12.09 12.17
N TYR A 360 -1.22 11.69 11.24
CA TYR A 360 -1.84 10.36 11.19
C TYR A 360 -0.96 9.38 10.42
N GLU A 361 -0.85 8.13 10.90
CA GLU A 361 -0.22 7.01 10.16
C GLU A 361 1.12 7.38 9.50
N GLY A 362 2.02 7.99 10.27
CA GLY A 362 3.38 8.29 9.83
C GLY A 362 4.39 7.21 10.22
N PRO A 363 5.62 7.23 9.67
CA PRO A 363 6.64 6.22 9.97
C PRO A 363 7.28 6.35 11.36
N ALA A 364 7.29 7.55 11.95
CA ALA A 364 8.05 7.85 13.16
C ALA A 364 7.68 7.00 14.40
N PRO A 365 6.39 6.66 14.67
CA PRO A 365 6.07 5.73 15.74
C PRO A 365 6.71 4.35 15.57
N LEU A 366 6.83 3.84 14.34
CA LEU A 366 7.52 2.58 14.10
C LEU A 366 9.04 2.70 14.30
N GLU A 367 9.66 3.82 13.90
CA GLU A 367 11.07 4.10 14.20
C GLU A 367 11.33 4.14 15.71
N ALA A 368 10.41 4.72 16.48
CA ALA A 368 10.52 4.77 17.94
C ALA A 368 10.41 3.36 18.57
N ILE A 369 9.42 2.56 18.15
CA ILE A 369 9.23 1.18 18.64
C ILE A 369 10.40 0.28 18.24
N ALA A 370 10.93 0.45 17.02
CA ALA A 370 12.13 -0.22 16.54
C ALA A 370 13.40 0.15 17.34
N ASN A 371 13.42 1.32 17.96
CA ASN A 371 14.45 1.73 18.92
C ASN A 371 14.02 1.47 20.36
N GLY A 372 12.99 0.66 20.62
CA GLY A 372 12.50 0.19 21.92
C GLY A 372 11.80 1.23 22.81
N CYS A 373 11.31 2.33 22.23
CA CYS A 373 10.38 3.21 22.92
C CYS A 373 9.01 2.54 23.04
N ALA A 374 8.28 2.82 24.11
CA ALA A 374 6.83 2.71 24.08
C ALA A 374 6.24 3.87 23.25
N PHE A 375 5.16 3.63 22.52
CA PHE A 375 4.39 4.68 21.84
C PHE A 375 3.07 4.94 22.58
N LEU A 376 2.88 6.17 23.04
CA LEU A 376 1.60 6.64 23.60
C LEU A 376 0.73 7.13 22.44
N ASN A 377 -0.19 6.28 22.02
CA ASN A 377 -1.04 6.48 20.85
C ASN A 377 -2.39 7.08 21.27
N LEU A 378 -2.82 8.17 20.66
CA LEU A 378 -4.11 8.77 21.03
C LEU A 378 -5.28 8.05 20.36
N ARG A 379 -6.26 7.60 21.15
CA ARG A 379 -7.54 7.04 20.70
C ARG A 379 -8.44 8.15 20.15
N PHE A 380 -9.21 7.83 19.12
CA PHE A 380 -10.23 8.70 18.54
C PHE A 380 -11.61 8.10 18.77
N ASN A 381 -12.43 8.81 19.54
CA ASN A 381 -13.83 8.48 19.73
C ASN A 381 -14.68 9.78 19.61
N PRO A 382 -15.48 9.95 18.54
CA PRO A 382 -15.65 9.02 17.42
C PRO A 382 -14.37 8.86 16.58
N PRO A 383 -14.21 7.74 15.84
CA PRO A 383 -13.13 7.57 14.87
C PRO A 383 -13.07 8.70 13.85
N LYS A 384 -11.86 9.08 13.41
CA LYS A 384 -11.67 10.16 12.43
C LYS A 384 -11.78 9.64 11.00
N SER A 385 -12.51 10.34 10.13
CA SER A 385 -12.64 10.01 8.71
C SER A 385 -12.92 11.24 7.86
N SER A 386 -13.10 11.03 6.55
CA SER A 386 -13.52 12.07 5.60
C SER A 386 -14.87 12.71 5.94
N LYS A 387 -15.69 12.07 6.79
CA LYS A 387 -16.99 12.57 7.23
C LYS A 387 -16.91 13.63 8.33
N ASN A 388 -15.86 13.62 9.16
CA ASN A 388 -15.82 14.42 10.39
C ASN A 388 -14.49 15.16 10.64
N THR A 389 -13.49 14.99 9.77
CA THR A 389 -12.15 15.57 9.98
C THR A 389 -11.66 16.23 8.68
N GLU A 390 -11.38 17.54 8.73
CA GLU A 390 -11.05 18.35 7.53
C GLU A 390 -9.84 17.80 6.75
N PHE A 391 -8.82 17.27 7.44
CA PHE A 391 -7.64 16.65 6.78
C PHE A 391 -8.01 15.47 5.85
N PHE A 392 -9.06 14.72 6.18
CA PHE A 392 -9.51 13.58 5.40
C PHE A 392 -10.54 13.95 4.34
N LYS A 393 -11.04 15.20 4.35
CA LYS A 393 -12.05 15.65 3.40
C LYS A 393 -11.53 15.53 1.98
N GLY A 394 -12.37 14.95 1.12
CA GLY A 394 -12.03 14.70 -0.27
C GLY A 394 -11.12 13.51 -0.51
N LYS A 395 -10.51 12.86 0.49
CA LYS A 395 -9.78 11.60 0.24
C LYS A 395 -10.75 10.52 -0.28
N PRO A 396 -10.32 9.64 -1.21
CA PRO A 396 -11.19 8.69 -1.90
C PRO A 396 -11.49 7.43 -1.05
N THR A 397 -11.85 7.64 0.21
CA THR A 397 -12.15 6.58 1.19
C THR A 397 -13.04 7.11 2.32
N LEU A 398 -13.92 6.24 2.83
CA LEU A 398 -14.70 6.44 4.05
C LEU A 398 -14.06 5.76 5.27
N ARG A 399 -12.83 5.24 5.14
CA ARG A 399 -12.11 4.58 6.22
C ARG A 399 -12.04 5.46 7.47
N GLU A 400 -12.30 4.82 8.60
CA GLU A 400 -12.25 5.40 9.93
C GLU A 400 -10.95 5.02 10.64
N LEU A 401 -10.28 6.03 11.21
CA LEU A 401 -9.10 5.85 12.06
C LEU A 401 -9.54 5.86 13.52
N THR A 402 -9.32 4.74 14.22
CA THR A 402 -9.63 4.54 15.64
C THR A 402 -8.62 5.18 16.59
N SER A 403 -7.43 5.52 16.08
CA SER A 403 -6.36 6.17 16.83
C SER A 403 -5.42 6.93 15.89
N GLN A 404 -4.44 7.65 16.44
CA GLN A 404 -3.42 8.35 15.65
C GLN A 404 -2.66 7.42 14.72
N HIS A 405 -2.41 6.18 15.15
CA HIS A 405 -1.73 5.16 14.36
C HIS A 405 -2.43 3.78 14.48
N PRO A 406 -3.52 3.53 13.73
CA PRO A 406 -4.31 2.29 13.84
C PRO A 406 -3.52 1.01 13.57
N TYR A 407 -2.51 1.06 12.69
CA TYR A 407 -1.63 -0.09 12.49
C TYR A 407 -0.88 -0.48 13.79
N ALA A 408 -0.40 0.51 14.55
CA ALA A 408 0.36 0.27 15.77
C ALA A 408 -0.59 -0.19 16.89
N GLU A 409 -1.82 0.33 16.92
CA GLU A 409 -2.88 -0.15 17.80
C GLU A 409 -3.23 -1.62 17.56
N VAL A 410 -3.44 -2.02 16.30
CA VAL A 410 -4.01 -3.33 15.93
C VAL A 410 -2.94 -4.43 15.82
N TYR A 411 -1.81 -4.15 15.18
CA TYR A 411 -0.82 -5.18 14.80
C TYR A 411 0.40 -5.23 15.73
N ILE A 412 0.58 -4.22 16.59
CA ILE A 412 1.65 -4.20 17.59
C ILE A 412 1.06 -4.30 18.99
N GLY A 413 0.25 -3.32 19.39
CA GLY A 413 -0.41 -3.30 20.70
C GLY A 413 0.57 -3.23 21.88
N LYS A 414 0.06 -3.53 23.08
CA LYS A 414 0.87 -3.54 24.31
C LYS A 414 1.88 -4.70 24.29
N PRO A 415 3.07 -4.55 24.89
CA PRO A 415 3.50 -3.42 25.72
C PRO A 415 4.06 -2.22 24.94
N HIS A 416 4.37 -2.38 23.65
CA HIS A 416 5.01 -1.35 22.83
C HIS A 416 4.11 -0.16 22.51
N VAL A 417 2.78 -0.36 22.44
CA VAL A 417 1.81 0.67 22.06
C VAL A 417 0.71 0.75 23.10
N TRP A 418 0.52 1.93 23.67
CA TRP A 418 -0.53 2.25 24.62
C TRP A 418 -1.52 3.21 23.98
N THR A 419 -2.66 2.69 23.53
CA THR A 419 -3.73 3.51 22.95
C THR A 419 -4.65 4.06 24.05
N VAL A 420 -4.58 5.37 24.31
CA VAL A 420 -5.27 6.06 25.43
C VAL A 420 -6.15 7.20 24.95
N ASP A 421 -7.21 7.53 25.68
CA ASP A 421 -7.97 8.76 25.48
C ASP A 421 -7.22 9.94 26.12
N ILE A 422 -6.93 10.98 25.33
CA ILE A 422 -6.26 12.18 25.81
C ILE A 422 -7.09 12.95 26.86
N ASN A 423 -8.41 12.78 26.85
CA ASN A 423 -9.31 13.47 27.77
C ASN A 423 -9.45 12.73 29.12
N ASP A 424 -9.11 11.43 29.18
CA ASP A 424 -9.01 10.67 30.43
C ASP A 424 -7.57 10.77 30.97
N LEU A 425 -7.29 11.86 31.69
CA LEU A 425 -5.97 12.08 32.29
C LEU A 425 -5.56 10.97 33.26
N SER A 426 -6.52 10.26 33.87
CA SER A 426 -6.23 9.12 34.73
C SER A 426 -5.78 7.89 33.93
N GLU A 427 -6.35 7.66 32.74
CA GLU A 427 -5.88 6.63 31.81
C GLU A 427 -4.45 6.94 31.34
N VAL A 428 -4.17 8.19 30.97
CA VAL A 428 -2.83 8.65 30.59
C VAL A 428 -1.82 8.40 31.71
N GLU A 429 -2.13 8.83 32.93
CA GLU A 429 -1.26 8.67 34.08
C GLU A 429 -0.96 7.18 34.38
N ARG A 430 -1.98 6.32 34.34
CA ARG A 430 -1.81 4.87 34.50
C ARG A 430 -0.92 4.27 33.41
N ALA A 431 -1.07 4.71 32.17
CA ALA A 431 -0.23 4.26 31.06
C ALA A 431 1.23 4.68 31.26
N VAL A 432 1.50 5.94 31.60
CA VAL A 432 2.86 6.46 31.86
C VAL A 432 3.53 5.70 33.01
N LYS A 433 2.84 5.51 34.14
CA LYS A 433 3.33 4.71 35.27
C LYS A 433 3.63 3.26 34.88
N SER A 434 2.78 2.65 34.06
CA SER A 434 2.99 1.27 33.59
C SER A 434 4.22 1.16 32.69
N ILE A 435 4.39 2.10 31.76
CA ILE A 435 5.54 2.16 30.84
C ILE A 435 6.85 2.36 31.62
N LEU A 436 6.84 3.21 32.65
CA LEU A 436 8.01 3.44 33.50
C LEU A 436 8.50 2.17 34.21
N ASN A 437 7.58 1.27 34.57
CA ASN A 437 7.91 0.04 35.27
C ASN A 437 8.16 -1.15 34.32
N GLN A 438 8.01 -0.96 33.01
CA GLN A 438 8.24 -2.01 32.01
C GLN A 438 9.61 -1.88 31.35
N LYS A 439 10.27 -3.02 31.15
CA LYS A 439 11.35 -3.17 30.18
C LYS A 439 10.71 -3.54 28.84
N ILE A 440 10.85 -2.67 27.85
CA ILE A 440 10.31 -2.87 26.51
C ILE A 440 11.49 -3.12 25.57
N ASP A 441 11.50 -4.30 24.96
CA ASP A 441 12.53 -4.65 24.00
C ASP A 441 12.21 -4.03 22.63
N PRO A 442 13.22 -3.58 21.87
CA PRO A 442 13.06 -3.14 20.48
C PRO A 442 12.25 -4.15 19.66
N TYR A 443 11.27 -3.66 18.91
CA TYR A 443 10.42 -4.50 18.07
C TYR A 443 10.19 -3.85 16.71
N LEU A 444 10.30 -4.64 15.66
CA LEU A 444 10.00 -4.21 14.30
C LEU A 444 9.21 -5.34 13.61
N PRO A 445 7.95 -5.10 13.21
CA PRO A 445 7.22 -6.07 12.41
C PRO A 445 8.00 -6.42 11.14
N TYR A 446 8.06 -7.71 10.81
CA TYR A 446 8.89 -8.23 9.71
C TYR A 446 8.60 -7.52 8.38
N GLU A 447 7.35 -7.19 8.07
CA GLU A 447 6.91 -6.50 6.86
C GLU A 447 7.49 -5.09 6.67
N PHE A 448 8.02 -4.48 7.74
CA PHE A 448 8.70 -3.18 7.71
C PHE A 448 10.24 -3.31 7.80
N THR A 449 10.78 -4.52 7.64
CA THR A 449 12.22 -4.77 7.47
C THR A 449 12.61 -4.78 5.99
N CYS A 450 13.91 -4.64 5.67
CA CYS A 450 14.40 -4.79 4.29
C CYS A 450 14.00 -6.14 3.69
N GLU A 451 14.22 -7.25 4.41
CA GLU A 451 13.90 -8.61 3.92
C GLU A 451 12.40 -8.80 3.72
N GLY A 452 11.58 -8.33 4.66
CA GLY A 452 10.12 -8.41 4.54
C GLY A 452 9.58 -7.59 3.39
N MET A 453 10.11 -6.39 3.14
CA MET A 453 9.73 -5.60 1.97
C MET A 453 10.17 -6.27 0.66
N LEU A 454 11.40 -6.81 0.59
CA LEU A 454 11.87 -7.56 -0.59
C LEU A 454 10.98 -8.77 -0.90
N GLN A 455 10.64 -9.56 0.12
CA GLN A 455 9.75 -10.73 -0.04
C GLN A 455 8.38 -10.30 -0.60
N ARG A 456 7.78 -9.27 -0.01
CA ARG A 456 6.48 -8.75 -0.44
C ARG A 456 6.52 -8.21 -1.87
N MET A 457 7.53 -7.41 -2.19
CA MET A 457 7.73 -6.87 -3.54
C MET A 457 7.96 -7.96 -4.57
N ASN A 458 8.81 -8.93 -4.26
CA ASN A 458 9.06 -10.08 -5.13
C ASN A 458 7.78 -10.86 -5.42
N ALA A 459 6.98 -11.16 -4.39
CA ALA A 459 5.70 -11.85 -4.55
C ALA A 459 4.72 -11.06 -5.44
N PHE A 460 4.57 -9.75 -5.23
CA PHE A 460 3.71 -8.93 -6.09
C PHE A 460 4.19 -8.90 -7.55
N ILE A 461 5.49 -8.78 -7.79
CA ILE A 461 6.03 -8.72 -9.15
C ILE A 461 5.85 -10.05 -9.90
N GLU A 462 6.06 -11.17 -9.22
CA GLU A 462 5.99 -12.49 -9.83
C GLU A 462 4.56 -13.03 -9.94
N LYS A 463 3.67 -12.69 -9.01
CA LYS A 463 2.35 -13.34 -8.88
C LYS A 463 1.14 -12.43 -9.10
N GLN A 464 1.25 -11.13 -8.82
CA GLN A 464 0.10 -10.22 -8.95
C GLN A 464 -0.04 -9.73 -10.39
N ASP A 465 -0.91 -10.37 -11.16
CA ASP A 465 -1.15 -10.07 -12.57
C ASP A 465 -2.59 -9.61 -12.81
N PHE A 466 -2.75 -8.39 -13.34
CA PHE A 466 -4.03 -7.83 -13.77
C PHE A 466 -4.17 -7.78 -15.29
N CYS A 467 -3.11 -8.15 -16.03
CA CYS A 467 -3.05 -8.13 -17.48
C CYS A 467 -3.41 -9.49 -18.10
N HIS A 468 -3.26 -10.59 -17.36
CA HIS A 468 -3.47 -11.94 -17.87
C HIS A 468 -4.34 -12.75 -16.90
N GLY A 469 -5.47 -13.28 -17.38
CA GLY A 469 -6.43 -14.03 -16.55
C GLY A 469 -6.06 -15.50 -16.25
N GLN A 470 -4.79 -15.91 -16.39
CA GLN A 470 -4.42 -17.33 -16.41
C GLN A 470 -4.14 -17.96 -15.05
N VAL A 471 -3.53 -17.21 -14.12
CA VAL A 471 -3.16 -17.73 -12.79
C VAL A 471 -3.80 -16.86 -11.74
N MET A 472 -4.74 -17.44 -10.99
CA MET A 472 -5.39 -16.77 -9.87
C MET A 472 -4.42 -16.70 -8.70
N TRP A 473 -4.11 -15.47 -8.27
CA TRP A 473 -3.33 -15.21 -7.07
C TRP A 473 -4.02 -14.10 -6.24
N PRO A 474 -4.22 -14.29 -4.92
CA PRO A 474 -3.90 -15.47 -4.10
C PRO A 474 -4.60 -16.77 -4.57
N PRO A 475 -4.09 -17.96 -4.20
CA PRO A 475 -4.71 -19.22 -4.60
C PRO A 475 -6.07 -19.40 -3.92
N LEU A 476 -7.06 -19.95 -4.64
CA LEU A 476 -8.42 -20.17 -4.12
C LEU A 476 -8.46 -21.04 -2.86
N SER A 477 -7.42 -21.87 -2.62
CA SER A 477 -7.27 -22.65 -1.38
C SER A 477 -7.23 -21.79 -0.12
N ALA A 478 -6.80 -20.52 -0.23
CA ALA A 478 -6.77 -19.58 0.89
C ALA A 478 -8.15 -18.99 1.24
N LEU A 479 -9.17 -19.18 0.41
CA LEU A 479 -10.50 -18.63 0.62
C LEU A 479 -11.17 -19.21 1.87
N GLN A 480 -11.48 -18.34 2.81
CA GLN A 480 -12.30 -18.62 3.97
C GLN A 480 -13.51 -17.69 3.97
N VAL A 481 -14.70 -18.24 3.72
CA VAL A 481 -15.94 -17.45 3.69
C VAL A 481 -16.40 -17.14 5.11
N LYS A 482 -16.66 -15.87 5.38
CA LYS A 482 -17.29 -15.37 6.61
C LYS A 482 -18.58 -14.63 6.28
N ILE A 483 -19.49 -14.58 7.24
CA ILE A 483 -20.77 -13.87 7.11
C ILE A 483 -20.70 -12.67 8.04
N ALA A 484 -20.68 -11.46 7.49
CA ALA A 484 -20.76 -10.25 8.29
C ALA A 484 -22.22 -9.99 8.68
N GLU A 485 -22.46 -9.81 9.98
CA GLU A 485 -23.76 -9.38 10.50
C GLU A 485 -24.14 -7.98 10.02
N PRO A 486 -25.44 -7.61 10.04
CA PRO A 486 -25.85 -6.26 9.67
C PRO A 486 -25.12 -5.20 10.49
N GLY A 487 -24.68 -4.12 9.84
CA GLY A 487 -23.83 -3.09 10.45
C GLY A 487 -22.33 -3.44 10.50
N LYS A 488 -21.92 -4.66 10.12
CA LYS A 488 -20.50 -5.02 9.96
C LYS A 488 -20.08 -5.12 8.49
N SER A 489 -18.85 -4.70 8.22
CA SER A 489 -18.19 -4.83 6.91
C SER A 489 -17.42 -6.14 6.77
N CYS A 490 -17.09 -6.50 5.53
CA CYS A 490 -16.23 -7.67 5.29
C CYS A 490 -14.82 -7.48 5.85
N LYS A 491 -14.27 -6.26 5.80
CA LYS A 491 -13.03 -5.91 6.50
C LYS A 491 -13.08 -6.27 7.98
N GLN A 492 -14.14 -5.86 8.68
CA GLN A 492 -14.28 -6.09 10.13
C GLN A 492 -14.40 -7.57 10.48
N VAL A 493 -15.30 -8.33 9.82
CA VAL A 493 -15.51 -9.75 10.18
C VAL A 493 -14.27 -10.62 9.91
N CYS A 494 -13.51 -10.31 8.85
CA CYS A 494 -12.24 -10.99 8.59
C CYS A 494 -11.22 -10.65 9.68
N GLN A 495 -11.07 -9.36 10.02
CA GLN A 495 -10.12 -8.90 11.04
C GLN A 495 -10.41 -9.47 12.43
N GLU A 496 -11.69 -9.51 12.84
CA GLU A 496 -12.13 -10.12 14.11
C GLU A 496 -11.77 -11.62 14.16
N SER A 497 -11.71 -12.28 13.00
CA SER A 497 -11.33 -13.69 12.86
C SER A 497 -9.82 -13.91 12.71
N GLN A 498 -8.97 -12.89 12.90
CA GLN A 498 -7.52 -12.95 12.62
C GLN A 498 -7.21 -13.33 11.16
N LEU A 499 -8.07 -12.86 10.25
CA LEU A 499 -7.93 -12.98 8.80
C LEU A 499 -7.90 -11.58 8.18
N ILE A 500 -7.70 -11.50 6.87
CA ILE A 500 -7.86 -10.27 6.10
C ILE A 500 -8.84 -10.52 4.96
N CYS A 501 -9.66 -9.51 4.62
CA CYS A 501 -10.56 -9.61 3.48
C CYS A 501 -9.75 -9.69 2.18
N GLU A 502 -10.12 -10.60 1.27
CA GLU A 502 -9.45 -10.80 -0.02
C GLU A 502 -10.41 -10.51 -1.18
N PRO A 503 -10.36 -9.30 -1.77
CA PRO A 503 -11.36 -8.87 -2.74
C PRO A 503 -11.32 -9.65 -4.06
N SER A 504 -10.16 -10.25 -4.42
CA SER A 504 -10.05 -11.07 -5.64
C SER A 504 -10.96 -12.31 -5.61
N PHE A 505 -11.41 -12.74 -4.43
CA PHE A 505 -12.28 -13.90 -4.28
C PHE A 505 -13.77 -13.60 -4.36
N PHE A 506 -14.22 -12.33 -4.37
CA PHE A 506 -15.64 -12.01 -4.48
C PHE A 506 -16.29 -12.60 -5.73
N GLN A 507 -15.56 -12.66 -6.85
CA GLN A 507 -16.03 -13.26 -8.10
C GLN A 507 -16.43 -14.75 -7.94
N HIS A 508 -15.83 -15.45 -6.97
CA HIS A 508 -16.15 -16.85 -6.66
C HIS A 508 -17.35 -17.00 -5.71
N LEU A 509 -17.86 -15.91 -5.16
CA LEU A 509 -18.99 -15.88 -4.24
C LEU A 509 -20.23 -15.22 -4.87
N ASN A 510 -20.22 -15.03 -6.20
CA ASN A 510 -21.24 -14.25 -6.91
C ASN A 510 -22.25 -15.09 -7.71
N LYS A 511 -22.47 -16.36 -7.32
CA LYS A 511 -23.46 -17.28 -7.93
C LYS A 511 -24.01 -18.26 -6.89
N ASP A 512 -25.26 -18.68 -7.08
CA ASP A 512 -26.00 -19.65 -6.25
C ASP A 512 -25.22 -20.95 -6.00
N LYS A 513 -24.71 -21.60 -7.05
CA LYS A 513 -23.98 -22.86 -6.95
C LYS A 513 -22.68 -22.73 -6.14
N ALA A 514 -22.09 -21.54 -6.12
CA ALA A 514 -20.90 -21.29 -5.32
C ALA A 514 -21.26 -21.10 -3.84
N LEU A 515 -22.34 -20.36 -3.56
CA LEU A 515 -22.84 -20.12 -2.20
C LEU A 515 -23.34 -21.40 -1.51
N LEU A 516 -23.94 -22.33 -2.25
CA LEU A 516 -24.37 -23.63 -1.72
C LEU A 516 -23.22 -24.43 -1.09
N ARG A 517 -21.99 -24.32 -1.63
CA ARG A 517 -20.79 -24.98 -1.07
C ARG A 517 -20.40 -24.45 0.31
N HIS A 518 -20.92 -23.30 0.69
CA HIS A 518 -20.70 -22.63 1.97
C HIS A 518 -21.97 -22.66 2.84
N ASN A 519 -22.90 -23.59 2.58
CA ASN A 519 -24.16 -23.76 3.30
C ASN A 519 -25.07 -22.51 3.26
N ILE A 520 -25.02 -21.74 2.17
CA ILE A 520 -25.90 -20.60 1.93
C ILE A 520 -26.85 -20.98 0.79
N GLU A 521 -28.11 -21.23 1.16
CA GLU A 521 -29.17 -21.58 0.22
C GLU A 521 -29.99 -20.35 -0.15
N CYS A 522 -30.04 -20.02 -1.44
CA CYS A 522 -30.80 -18.91 -2.00
C CYS A 522 -32.11 -19.43 -2.62
N LEU A 523 -33.26 -19.10 -2.05
CA LEU A 523 -34.57 -19.39 -2.63
C LEU A 523 -34.96 -18.41 -3.73
N THR A 524 -34.62 -17.13 -3.54
CA THR A 524 -34.81 -16.07 -4.53
C THR A 524 -33.51 -15.31 -4.71
N MET A 525 -33.31 -14.79 -5.93
CA MET A 525 -32.06 -14.17 -6.33
C MET A 525 -32.35 -12.91 -7.14
N GLU A 526 -31.58 -11.87 -6.90
CA GLU A 526 -31.57 -10.67 -7.74
C GLU A 526 -30.13 -10.19 -7.97
N SER A 527 -29.96 -9.21 -8.86
CA SER A 527 -28.67 -8.59 -9.17
C SER A 527 -28.75 -7.09 -8.91
N ALA A 528 -27.76 -6.54 -8.22
CA ALA A 528 -27.65 -5.11 -7.93
C ALA A 528 -26.22 -4.60 -8.20
N ASN A 529 -26.11 -3.33 -8.59
CA ASN A 529 -24.83 -2.64 -8.76
C ASN A 529 -24.55 -1.82 -7.49
N ASP A 530 -24.12 -2.50 -6.42
CA ASP A 530 -23.90 -1.89 -5.11
C ASP A 530 -22.61 -2.44 -4.46
N ILE A 531 -21.88 -1.63 -3.69
CA ILE A 531 -20.69 -2.08 -2.98
C ILE A 531 -20.99 -3.08 -1.84
N LEU A 532 -22.25 -3.18 -1.41
CA LEU A 532 -22.64 -3.98 -0.26
C LEU A 532 -22.98 -5.44 -0.60
N VAL A 533 -22.93 -5.83 -1.87
CA VAL A 533 -23.26 -7.19 -2.36
C VAL A 533 -21.99 -7.97 -2.76
N PRO A 534 -21.95 -9.31 -2.66
CA PRO A 534 -23.06 -10.23 -2.41
C PRO A 534 -23.61 -10.18 -0.97
N SER A 535 -24.93 -10.14 -0.85
CA SER A 535 -25.64 -10.08 0.44
C SER A 535 -26.72 -11.17 0.57
N PHE A 536 -27.04 -11.52 1.80
CA PHE A 536 -27.97 -12.61 2.15
C PHE A 536 -28.94 -12.20 3.26
N ASP A 537 -30.24 -12.28 2.96
CA ASP A 537 -31.30 -12.24 3.96
C ASP A 537 -31.61 -13.66 4.44
N GLY A 538 -31.20 -13.97 5.68
CA GLY A 538 -31.42 -15.28 6.29
C GLY A 538 -32.88 -15.64 6.53
N ARG A 539 -33.79 -14.65 6.66
CA ARG A 539 -35.22 -14.91 6.92
C ARG A 539 -35.95 -15.34 5.66
N ARG A 540 -35.70 -14.63 4.56
CA ARG A 540 -36.32 -14.89 3.25
C ARG A 540 -35.53 -15.88 2.40
N LYS A 541 -34.32 -16.26 2.85
CA LYS A 541 -33.32 -16.96 2.04
C LYS A 541 -33.12 -16.26 0.67
N HIS A 542 -33.06 -14.93 0.69
CA HIS A 542 -32.94 -14.10 -0.50
C HIS A 542 -31.48 -13.66 -0.68
N CYS A 543 -30.93 -13.83 -1.87
CA CYS A 543 -29.56 -13.47 -2.20
C CYS A 543 -29.52 -12.34 -3.24
N VAL A 544 -28.71 -11.32 -2.98
CA VAL A 544 -28.44 -10.24 -3.92
C VAL A 544 -27.01 -10.40 -4.42
N PHE A 545 -26.84 -10.58 -5.72
CA PHE A 545 -25.53 -10.71 -6.37
C PHE A 545 -25.07 -9.39 -6.99
N GLN A 546 -23.76 -9.27 -7.18
CA GLN A 546 -23.13 -8.12 -7.83
C GLN A 546 -23.36 -8.16 -9.34
N GLY A 547 -23.91 -7.09 -9.89
CA GLY A 547 -24.04 -6.87 -11.34
C GLY A 547 -22.86 -6.14 -11.96
N ASP A 548 -22.10 -5.38 -11.17
CA ASP A 548 -20.90 -4.65 -11.61
C ASP A 548 -19.66 -5.09 -10.82
N LEU A 549 -18.79 -5.89 -11.44
CA LEU A 549 -17.65 -6.52 -10.76
C LEU A 549 -16.65 -5.51 -10.20
N LEU A 550 -16.63 -4.27 -10.71
CA LEU A 550 -15.75 -3.21 -10.20
C LEU A 550 -16.22 -2.64 -8.86
N LEU A 551 -17.45 -2.96 -8.44
CA LEU A 551 -18.02 -2.57 -7.15
C LEU A 551 -17.84 -3.60 -6.04
N PHE A 552 -17.17 -4.73 -6.28
CA PHE A 552 -16.78 -5.60 -5.17
C PHE A 552 -15.94 -4.84 -4.15
N SER A 553 -16.32 -4.96 -2.87
CA SER A 553 -15.77 -4.11 -1.81
C SER A 553 -15.71 -4.81 -0.46
N CYS A 554 -14.53 -4.88 0.13
CA CYS A 554 -14.31 -5.25 1.52
C CYS A 554 -14.89 -4.19 2.48
N ALA A 555 -14.79 -2.92 2.11
CA ALA A 555 -15.42 -1.80 2.82
C ALA A 555 -16.96 -1.80 2.68
N GLY A 556 -17.62 -1.10 3.59
CA GLY A 556 -19.08 -0.95 3.63
C GLY A 556 -19.79 -2.04 4.46
N SER A 557 -20.74 -1.61 5.29
CA SER A 557 -21.59 -2.48 6.08
C SER A 557 -23.03 -2.43 5.57
N HIS A 558 -23.65 -3.59 5.42
CA HIS A 558 -25.04 -3.66 4.96
C HIS A 558 -25.97 -3.38 6.15
N PRO A 559 -26.99 -2.50 6.04
CA PRO A 559 -27.82 -2.11 7.18
C PRO A 559 -28.77 -3.23 7.66
N THR A 560 -29.25 -4.08 6.74
CA THR A 560 -30.28 -5.09 7.04
C THR A 560 -29.87 -6.54 6.73
N HIS A 561 -29.29 -6.80 5.56
CA HIS A 561 -28.79 -8.12 5.16
C HIS A 561 -27.41 -8.42 5.77
N ARG A 562 -27.05 -9.69 5.75
CA ARG A 562 -25.68 -10.14 6.05
C ARG A 562 -24.82 -10.08 4.79
N ARG A 563 -23.56 -9.67 4.89
CA ARG A 563 -22.64 -9.70 3.74
C ARG A 563 -21.90 -11.03 3.67
N ILE A 564 -21.72 -11.55 2.46
CA ILE A 564 -20.93 -12.76 2.22
C ILE A 564 -19.51 -12.32 1.90
N CYS A 565 -18.58 -12.62 2.81
CA CYS A 565 -17.27 -12.00 2.84
C CYS A 565 -16.16 -13.00 2.54
N PRO A 566 -15.35 -12.77 1.50
CA PRO A 566 -14.15 -13.54 1.26
C PRO A 566 -13.03 -13.07 2.19
N CYS A 567 -12.54 -13.96 3.05
CA CYS A 567 -11.34 -13.74 3.83
C CYS A 567 -10.22 -14.67 3.36
N ARG A 568 -8.98 -14.34 3.70
CA ARG A 568 -7.82 -15.23 3.60
C ARG A 568 -6.99 -15.14 4.88
N ASP A 569 -6.17 -16.17 5.09
CA ASP A 569 -5.11 -16.12 6.10
C ASP A 569 -3.97 -15.18 5.67
N TYR A 570 -3.08 -14.90 6.60
CA TYR A 570 -1.86 -14.16 6.34
C TYR A 570 -0.69 -14.68 7.18
N ILE A 571 0.53 -14.49 6.66
CA ILE A 571 1.75 -14.76 7.40
C ILE A 571 1.88 -13.70 8.50
N LYS A 572 2.05 -14.11 9.76
CA LYS A 572 2.16 -13.17 10.88
C LYS A 572 3.35 -12.23 10.66
N GLY A 573 3.11 -10.93 10.70
CA GLY A 573 4.12 -9.92 10.40
C GLY A 573 4.39 -9.71 8.90
N GLN A 574 3.58 -10.31 8.01
CA GLN A 574 3.57 -10.08 6.56
C GLN A 574 2.13 -10.21 6.02
N VAL A 575 1.29 -9.24 6.38
CA VAL A 575 -0.17 -9.34 6.15
C VAL A 575 -0.57 -9.36 4.66
N ALA A 576 0.30 -8.84 3.80
CA ALA A 576 0.13 -8.84 2.36
C ALA A 576 0.09 -10.25 1.74
N LEU A 577 0.65 -11.27 2.40
CA LEU A 577 0.82 -12.61 1.85
C LEU A 577 0.07 -13.65 2.71
N CYS A 578 -0.72 -14.50 2.06
CA CYS A 578 -1.21 -15.75 2.65
C CYS A 578 -0.06 -16.76 2.82
N LYS A 579 -0.27 -17.83 3.59
CA LYS A 579 0.77 -18.87 3.78
C LYS A 579 1.20 -19.53 2.47
N ASP A 580 0.27 -19.68 1.52
CA ASP A 580 0.50 -20.32 0.22
C ASP A 580 0.73 -19.32 -0.93
N CYS A 581 1.11 -18.08 -0.61
CA CYS A 581 1.19 -16.99 -1.60
C CYS A 581 2.58 -16.82 -2.24
N LEU A 582 3.60 -17.59 -1.83
CA LEU A 582 4.99 -17.48 -2.29
C LEU A 582 5.30 -18.45 -3.45
#